data_AF-A0A3C0VEF2-F1
#
_entry.id   AF-A0A3C0VEF2-F1
#
_cell.length_a   1.000
_cell.length_b   1.000
_cell.length_c   1.000
_cell.angle_alpha   90.00
_cell.angle_beta   90.00
_cell.angle_gamma   90.00
#
_symmetry.space_group_name_H-M   'P 1'
#
loop_
_entity.id
_entity.type
_entity.pdbx_description
1 polymer ?
#
loop_
_entity_poly.entity_id
_entity_poly.type
_entity_poly.pdbx_seq_one_letter_code
_entity_poly.pdbx_strand_id
1 'polypeptide(L)'
;MELPTPVKGPLIIKKRIFALVGLLSIALICIGIYTAIRVRDTNVWLTDSAVRTRDLLTAVDTARMAQVHFKMQVQEWKDVLLRGADPDLYETHFTAFRNEEGTVKELMVNLKTLLGAMQVDTRLVDEFVAAHEDLGRRYRHAIEQYDRGDPASGFAVDRMVRGIDRLPTTAIDAIVAYMRGATRTDIDLQQTLTEAKVARDRHFVQGISVLIASAVLLALFFALTIIAGLRSPR
;
A
#
# COMPACT_ATOMS: atom_id res chain seq x y z
N MET A 1 -0.51 80.89 -30.40
CA MET A 1 -1.16 79.90 -31.29
C MET A 1 -0.70 78.53 -30.81
N GLU A 2 -1.37 77.98 -29.79
CA GLU A 2 -1.04 76.67 -29.22
C GLU A 2 -1.93 75.61 -29.87
N LEU A 3 -1.32 74.56 -30.41
CA LEU A 3 -1.99 73.46 -31.09
C LEU A 3 -2.80 72.61 -30.10
N PRO A 4 -4.05 72.21 -30.43
CA PRO A 4 -4.84 71.35 -29.56
C PRO A 4 -4.22 69.95 -29.52
N THR A 5 -3.95 69.46 -28.30
CA THR A 5 -3.47 68.09 -28.09
C THR A 5 -4.57 67.08 -28.44
N PRO A 6 -4.26 65.97 -29.12
CA PRO A 6 -5.26 65.02 -29.54
C PRO A 6 -5.80 64.27 -28.32
N VAL A 7 -7.10 64.42 -28.06
CA VAL A 7 -7.84 63.63 -27.07
C VAL A 7 -7.78 62.16 -27.48
N LYS A 8 -6.97 61.36 -26.78
CA LYS A 8 -6.88 59.90 -27.00
C LYS A 8 -8.29 59.29 -26.82
N GLY A 9 -8.89 58.83 -27.92
CA GLY A 9 -10.32 58.54 -27.99
C GLY A 9 -10.83 57.28 -27.25
N PRO A 10 -12.17 57.18 -27.04
CA PRO A 10 -12.85 56.11 -26.27
C PRO A 10 -12.68 54.69 -26.83
N LEU A 11 -12.33 54.56 -28.11
CA LEU A 11 -12.02 53.30 -28.79
C LEU A 11 -10.78 52.59 -28.21
N ILE A 12 -9.80 53.34 -27.71
CA ILE A 12 -8.58 52.78 -27.10
C ILE A 12 -8.90 52.17 -25.73
N ILE A 13 -9.84 52.76 -24.99
CA ILE A 13 -10.26 52.31 -23.66
C ILE A 13 -11.01 50.97 -23.76
N LYS A 14 -11.96 50.86 -24.70
CA LYS A 14 -12.71 49.61 -24.93
C LYS A 14 -11.79 48.44 -25.32
N LYS A 15 -10.84 48.66 -26.24
CA LYS A 15 -9.87 47.63 -26.66
C LYS A 15 -9.01 47.13 -25.50
N ARG A 16 -8.58 48.04 -24.60
CA ARG A 16 -7.80 47.70 -23.40
C ARG A 16 -8.59 46.87 -22.39
N ILE A 17 -9.86 47.21 -22.17
CA ILE A 17 -10.74 46.45 -21.26
C ILE A 17 -11.00 45.03 -21.81
N PHE A 18 -11.36 44.90 -23.09
CA PHE A 18 -11.55 43.59 -23.71
C PHE A 18 -10.28 42.73 -23.70
N ALA A 19 -9.11 43.33 -23.91
CA ALA A 19 -7.83 42.61 -23.82
C ALA A 19 -7.55 42.10 -22.40
N LEU A 20 -7.81 42.90 -21.36
CA LEU A 20 -7.65 42.52 -19.95
C LEU A 20 -8.59 41.38 -19.55
N VAL A 21 -9.88 41.49 -19.90
CA VAL A 21 -10.87 40.44 -19.61
C VAL A 21 -10.51 39.14 -20.31
N GLY A 22 -10.14 39.20 -21.59
CA GLY A 22 -9.70 38.02 -22.34
C GLY A 22 -8.48 37.34 -21.71
N LEU A 23 -7.48 38.12 -21.30
CA LEU A 23 -6.28 37.60 -20.63
C LEU A 23 -6.62 36.92 -19.29
N LEU A 24 -7.49 37.53 -18.48
CA LEU A 24 -7.94 36.97 -17.20
C LEU A 24 -8.76 35.67 -17.39
N SER A 25 -9.63 35.63 -18.39
CA SER A 25 -10.40 34.44 -18.73
C SER A 25 -9.50 33.29 -19.18
N ILE A 26 -8.51 33.55 -20.03
CA ILE A 26 -7.52 32.54 -20.46
C ILE A 26 -6.72 32.04 -19.25
N ALA A 27 -6.29 32.93 -18.36
CA ALA A 27 -5.57 32.55 -17.14
C ALA A 27 -6.41 31.62 -16.26
N LEU A 28 -7.69 31.95 -16.00
CA LEU A 28 -8.61 31.11 -15.22
C LEU A 28 -8.83 29.74 -15.85
N ILE A 29 -8.98 29.67 -17.18
CA ILE A 29 -9.15 28.41 -17.90
C ILE A 29 -7.88 27.56 -17.78
N CYS A 30 -6.70 28.16 -17.97
CA CYS A 30 -5.42 27.46 -17.82
C CYS A 30 -5.23 26.91 -16.39
N ILE A 31 -5.60 27.69 -15.36
CA ILE A 31 -5.57 27.26 -13.96
C ILE A 31 -6.54 26.11 -13.72
N GLY A 32 -7.77 26.21 -14.24
CA GLY A 32 -8.79 25.18 -14.11
C GLY A 32 -8.36 23.86 -14.75
N ILE A 33 -7.85 23.92 -15.99
CA ILE A 33 -7.32 22.75 -16.72
C ILE A 33 -6.15 22.13 -15.97
N TYR A 34 -5.18 22.96 -15.54
CA TYR A 34 -4.04 22.47 -14.75
C TYR A 34 -4.51 21.76 -13.48
N THR A 35 -5.39 22.40 -12.71
CA THR A 35 -5.90 21.85 -11.44
C THR A 35 -6.63 20.54 -11.68
N ALA A 36 -7.48 20.47 -12.72
CA ALA A 36 -8.21 19.26 -13.07
C ALA A 36 -7.27 18.10 -13.43
N ILE A 37 -6.22 18.36 -14.23
CA ILE A 37 -5.21 17.35 -14.58
C ILE A 37 -4.48 16.86 -13.32
N ARG A 38 -4.00 17.78 -12.46
CA ARG A 38 -3.25 17.39 -11.26
C ARG A 38 -4.08 16.65 -10.23
N VAL A 39 -5.33 17.06 -10.02
CA VAL A 39 -6.26 16.35 -9.13
C VAL A 39 -6.50 14.93 -9.64
N ARG A 40 -6.67 14.75 -10.96
CA ARG A 40 -6.82 13.41 -11.55
C ARG A 40 -5.59 12.55 -11.35
N ASP A 41 -4.40 13.06 -11.69
CA ASP A 41 -3.14 12.32 -11.55
C ASP A 41 -2.86 11.94 -10.09
N THR A 42 -3.14 12.86 -9.17
CA THR A 42 -2.97 12.63 -7.72
C THR A 42 -3.95 11.59 -7.21
N ASN A 43 -5.22 11.64 -7.62
CA ASN A 43 -6.22 10.65 -7.22
C ASN A 43 -5.90 9.25 -7.75
N VAL A 44 -5.47 9.13 -9.01
CA VAL A 44 -5.05 7.83 -9.59
C VAL A 44 -3.86 7.28 -8.82
N TRP A 45 -2.82 8.09 -8.59
CA TRP A 45 -1.64 7.67 -7.84
C TRP A 45 -1.95 7.30 -6.39
N LEU A 46 -2.80 8.08 -5.71
CA LEU A 46 -3.19 7.82 -4.32
C LEU A 46 -3.95 6.50 -4.21
N THR A 47 -4.84 6.24 -5.17
CA THR A 47 -5.61 4.99 -5.23
C THR A 47 -4.70 3.80 -5.49
N ASP A 48 -3.80 3.90 -6.47
CA ASP A 48 -2.83 2.85 -6.79
C ASP A 48 -1.90 2.53 -5.61
N SER A 49 -1.37 3.57 -4.95
CA SER A 49 -0.50 3.44 -3.78
C SER A 49 -1.24 2.84 -2.59
N ALA A 50 -2.51 3.19 -2.40
CA ALA A 50 -3.36 2.61 -1.35
C ALA A 50 -3.68 1.13 -1.61
N VAL A 51 -3.97 0.76 -2.87
CA VAL A 51 -4.19 -0.64 -3.26
C VAL A 51 -2.92 -1.45 -3.01
N ARG A 52 -1.76 -0.97 -3.46
CA ARG A 52 -0.49 -1.66 -3.25
C ARG A 52 -0.13 -1.82 -1.78
N THR A 53 -0.34 -0.79 -0.96
CA THR A 53 -0.13 -0.87 0.49
C THR A 53 -1.07 -1.89 1.13
N ARG A 54 -2.34 -1.92 0.70
CA ARG A 54 -3.32 -2.90 1.17
C ARG A 54 -2.89 -4.33 0.82
N ASP A 55 -2.45 -4.57 -0.41
CA ASP A 55 -2.01 -5.90 -0.85
C ASP A 55 -0.78 -6.38 -0.06
N LEU A 56 0.17 -5.48 0.23
CA LEU A 56 1.31 -5.78 1.10
C LEU A 56 0.87 -6.12 2.53
N LEU A 57 -0.09 -5.39 3.10
CA LEU A 57 -0.63 -5.69 4.43
C LEU A 57 -1.37 -7.03 4.45
N THR A 58 -2.15 -7.33 3.41
CA THR A 58 -2.81 -8.63 3.26
C THR A 58 -1.79 -9.76 3.14
N ALA A 59 -0.66 -9.55 2.47
CA ALA A 59 0.42 -10.53 2.38
C ALA A 59 1.10 -10.76 3.74
N VAL A 60 1.36 -9.69 4.51
CA VAL A 60 1.88 -9.80 5.89
C VAL A 60 0.91 -10.59 6.78
N ASP A 61 -0.37 -10.30 6.69
CA ASP A 61 -1.41 -10.97 7.47
C ASP A 61 -1.53 -12.45 7.10
N THR A 62 -1.54 -12.77 5.80
CA THR A 62 -1.56 -14.15 5.28
C THR A 62 -0.36 -14.96 5.78
N ALA A 63 0.85 -14.37 5.75
CA ALA A 63 2.04 -15.02 6.29
C ALA A 63 1.94 -15.28 7.81
N ARG A 64 1.39 -14.33 8.57
CA ARG A 64 1.17 -14.49 10.02
C ARG A 64 0.09 -15.53 10.32
N MET A 65 -1.00 -15.56 9.58
CA MET A 65 -2.03 -16.59 9.72
C MET A 65 -1.42 -17.97 9.49
N ALA A 66 -0.64 -18.14 8.42
CA ALA A 66 0.04 -19.41 8.18
C ALA A 66 0.99 -19.80 9.31
N GLN A 67 1.70 -18.84 9.91
CA GLN A 67 2.55 -19.06 11.07
C GLN A 67 1.75 -19.55 12.29
N VAL A 68 0.56 -18.99 12.51
CA VAL A 68 -0.34 -19.39 13.60
C VAL A 68 -0.88 -20.80 13.36
N HIS A 69 -1.42 -21.08 12.18
CA HIS A 69 -1.90 -22.41 11.80
C HIS A 69 -0.79 -23.47 11.84
N PHE A 70 0.43 -23.12 11.45
CA PHE A 70 1.58 -24.00 11.59
C PHE A 70 1.89 -24.34 13.06
N LYS A 71 1.81 -23.36 13.97
CA LYS A 71 1.97 -23.61 15.40
C LYS A 71 0.86 -24.50 15.96
N MET A 72 -0.39 -24.27 15.52
CA MET A 72 -1.52 -25.13 15.89
C MET A 72 -1.30 -26.56 15.39
N GLN A 73 -0.87 -26.77 14.14
CA GLN A 73 -0.49 -28.09 13.62
C GLN A 73 0.53 -28.79 14.53
N VAL A 74 1.62 -28.13 14.90
CA VAL A 74 2.66 -28.72 15.77
C VAL A 74 2.13 -29.00 17.18
N GLN A 75 1.18 -28.19 17.67
CA GLN A 75 0.51 -28.44 18.94
C GLN A 75 -0.41 -29.67 18.87
N GLU A 76 -1.26 -29.76 17.86
CA GLU A 76 -2.15 -30.91 17.64
C GLU A 76 -1.35 -32.20 17.49
N TRP A 77 -0.20 -32.15 16.80
CA TRP A 77 0.74 -33.27 16.75
C TRP A 77 1.17 -33.74 18.15
N LYS A 78 1.56 -32.81 19.03
CA LYS A 78 1.93 -33.15 20.41
C LYS A 78 0.74 -33.69 21.19
N ASP A 79 -0.44 -33.15 20.96
CA ASP A 79 -1.66 -33.59 21.64
C ASP A 79 -2.06 -35.00 21.21
N VAL A 80 -1.84 -35.40 19.95
CA VAL A 80 -1.92 -36.81 19.51
C VAL A 80 -1.00 -37.69 20.35
N LEU A 81 0.26 -37.30 20.54
CA LEU A 81 1.22 -38.13 21.29
C LEU A 81 0.91 -38.20 22.79
N LEU A 82 0.42 -37.10 23.37
CA LEU A 82 0.13 -36.97 24.80
C LEU A 82 -1.21 -37.59 25.22
N ARG A 83 -2.22 -37.54 24.34
CA ARG A 83 -3.61 -37.94 24.66
C ARG A 83 -4.11 -39.09 23.80
N GLY A 84 -3.35 -39.54 22.81
CA GLY A 84 -3.79 -40.54 21.84
C GLY A 84 -3.95 -41.97 22.37
N ALA A 85 -3.68 -42.20 23.67
CA ALA A 85 -4.08 -43.43 24.35
C ALA A 85 -5.62 -43.57 24.39
N ASP A 86 -6.33 -42.44 24.46
CA ASP A 86 -7.77 -42.38 24.24
C ASP A 86 -8.03 -42.33 22.71
N PRO A 87 -8.76 -43.32 22.15
CA PRO A 87 -9.07 -43.37 20.71
C PRO A 87 -9.80 -42.13 20.18
N ASP A 88 -10.71 -41.55 20.97
CA ASP A 88 -11.52 -40.39 20.55
C ASP A 88 -10.66 -39.12 20.52
N LEU A 89 -9.76 -38.96 21.51
CA LEU A 89 -8.80 -37.85 21.54
C LEU A 89 -7.74 -38.00 20.44
N TYR A 90 -7.27 -39.22 20.17
CA TYR A 90 -6.37 -39.48 19.05
C TYR A 90 -6.98 -38.97 17.74
N GLU A 91 -8.21 -39.41 17.43
CA GLU A 91 -8.85 -39.07 16.16
C GLU A 91 -9.13 -37.57 16.06
N THR A 92 -9.56 -36.95 17.16
CA THR A 92 -9.81 -35.51 17.24
C THR A 92 -8.54 -34.71 16.91
N HIS A 93 -7.45 -34.96 17.63
CA HIS A 93 -6.20 -34.21 17.45
C HIS A 93 -5.51 -34.56 16.13
N PHE A 94 -5.58 -35.81 15.66
CA PHE A 94 -4.96 -36.21 14.40
C PHE A 94 -5.70 -35.64 13.19
N THR A 95 -7.04 -35.52 13.27
CA THR A 95 -7.82 -34.81 12.26
C THR A 95 -7.55 -33.30 12.30
N ALA A 96 -7.48 -32.69 13.48
CA ALA A 96 -7.09 -31.29 13.61
C ALA A 96 -5.68 -31.02 13.01
N PHE A 97 -4.70 -31.87 13.32
CA PHE A 97 -3.36 -31.81 12.71
C PHE A 97 -3.40 -31.79 11.18
N ARG A 98 -4.19 -32.67 10.54
CA ARG A 98 -4.33 -32.71 9.08
C ARG A 98 -5.04 -31.47 8.52
N ASN A 99 -6.04 -30.96 9.22
CA ASN A 99 -6.76 -29.75 8.81
C ASN A 99 -5.84 -28.52 8.87
N GLU A 100 -5.03 -28.40 9.93
CA GLU A 100 -4.05 -27.33 10.06
C GLU A 100 -2.96 -27.43 8.99
N GLU A 101 -2.48 -28.65 8.67
CA GLU A 101 -1.55 -28.88 7.55
C GLU A 101 -2.13 -28.37 6.22
N GLY A 102 -3.39 -28.70 5.92
CA GLY A 102 -4.09 -28.22 4.74
C GLY A 102 -4.24 -26.70 4.71
N THR A 103 -4.63 -26.11 5.84
CA THR A 103 -4.81 -24.66 5.98
C THR A 103 -3.51 -23.89 5.75
N VAL A 104 -2.39 -24.37 6.32
CA VAL A 104 -1.07 -23.80 6.07
C VAL A 104 -0.73 -23.82 4.58
N LYS A 105 -0.97 -24.95 3.90
CA LYS A 105 -0.72 -25.09 2.47
C LYS A 105 -1.54 -24.10 1.64
N GLU A 106 -2.84 -23.96 1.92
CA GLU A 106 -3.71 -23.01 1.24
C GLU A 106 -3.25 -21.56 1.43
N LEU A 107 -2.91 -21.18 2.66
CA LEU A 107 -2.40 -19.84 2.96
C LEU A 107 -1.08 -19.56 2.23
N MET A 108 -0.19 -20.55 2.07
CA MET A 108 1.04 -20.38 1.31
C MET A 108 0.83 -20.26 -0.20
N VAL A 109 -0.15 -20.98 -0.77
CA VAL A 109 -0.55 -20.79 -2.17
C VAL A 109 -1.12 -19.39 -2.39
N ASN A 110 -1.98 -18.93 -1.49
CA ASN A 110 -2.55 -17.58 -1.55
C ASN A 110 -1.46 -16.51 -1.42
N LEU A 111 -0.54 -16.68 -0.47
CA LEU A 111 0.60 -15.79 -0.30
C LEU A 111 1.45 -15.75 -1.57
N LYS A 112 1.83 -16.89 -2.14
CA LYS A 112 2.62 -16.96 -3.37
C LYS A 112 1.93 -16.24 -4.53
N THR A 113 0.62 -16.39 -4.66
CA THR A 113 -0.18 -15.73 -5.70
C THR A 113 -0.17 -14.20 -5.52
N LEU A 114 -0.39 -13.73 -4.30
CA LEU A 114 -0.40 -12.30 -3.97
C LEU A 114 0.97 -11.66 -4.21
N LEU A 115 2.05 -12.33 -3.79
CA LEU A 115 3.41 -11.87 -4.05
C LEU A 115 3.74 -11.85 -5.54
N GLY A 116 3.34 -12.88 -6.29
CA GLY A 116 3.53 -12.94 -7.74
C GLY A 116 2.83 -11.80 -8.48
N ALA A 117 1.59 -11.45 -8.08
CA ALA A 117 0.86 -10.31 -8.64
C ALA A 117 1.56 -8.97 -8.38
N MET A 118 2.22 -8.83 -7.22
CA MET A 118 3.01 -7.65 -6.85
C MET A 118 4.46 -7.69 -7.36
N GLN A 119 4.86 -8.73 -8.11
CA GLN A 119 6.25 -8.96 -8.54
C GLN A 119 7.26 -9.00 -7.39
N VAL A 120 6.84 -9.48 -6.22
CA VAL A 120 7.68 -9.69 -5.04
C VAL A 120 8.29 -11.09 -5.10
N ASP A 121 9.54 -11.23 -4.64
CA ASP A 121 10.24 -12.52 -4.60
C ASP A 121 9.45 -13.56 -3.79
N THR A 122 9.23 -14.74 -4.38
CA THR A 122 8.47 -15.84 -3.78
C THR A 122 9.36 -16.99 -3.28
N ARG A 123 10.68 -16.89 -3.42
CA ARG A 123 11.62 -17.96 -3.05
C ARG A 123 11.50 -18.42 -1.59
N LEU A 124 11.33 -17.49 -0.65
CA LEU A 124 11.16 -17.85 0.76
C LEU A 124 9.88 -18.66 1.00
N VAL A 125 8.81 -18.39 0.23
CA VAL A 125 7.56 -19.17 0.30
C VAL A 125 7.80 -20.58 -0.21
N ASP A 126 8.53 -20.73 -1.31
CA ASP A 126 8.87 -22.05 -1.87
C ASP A 126 9.75 -22.88 -0.93
N GLU A 127 10.72 -22.23 -0.27
CA GLU A 127 11.56 -22.87 0.76
C GLU A 127 10.72 -23.36 1.95
N PHE A 128 9.78 -22.56 2.45
CA PHE A 128 8.87 -22.98 3.51
C PHE A 128 7.97 -24.12 3.08
N VAL A 129 7.34 -24.05 1.90
CA VAL A 129 6.45 -25.09 1.39
C VAL A 129 7.18 -26.43 1.30
N ALA A 130 8.39 -26.45 0.73
CA ALA A 130 9.20 -27.66 0.65
C ALA A 130 9.55 -28.24 2.03
N ALA A 131 9.92 -27.38 2.98
CA ALA A 131 10.23 -27.78 4.35
C ALA A 131 8.99 -28.29 5.10
N HIS A 132 7.83 -27.67 4.90
CA HIS A 132 6.55 -28.05 5.51
C HIS A 132 6.03 -29.38 4.97
N GLU A 133 6.16 -29.62 3.66
CA GLU A 133 5.81 -30.92 3.07
C GLU A 133 6.71 -32.05 3.58
N ASP A 134 8.00 -31.78 3.77
CA ASP A 134 8.94 -32.75 4.36
C ASP A 134 8.60 -33.05 5.82
N LEU A 135 8.27 -32.01 6.59
CA LEU A 135 7.81 -32.15 7.97
C LEU A 135 6.58 -33.06 8.06
N GLY A 136 5.55 -32.81 7.24
CA GLY A 136 4.33 -33.59 7.21
C GLY A 136 4.58 -35.07 6.89
N ARG A 137 5.46 -35.37 5.93
CA ARG A 137 5.86 -36.76 5.61
C ARG A 137 6.51 -37.44 6.81
N ARG A 138 7.43 -36.76 7.49
CA ARG A 138 8.13 -37.32 8.67
C ARG A 138 7.19 -37.56 9.84
N TYR A 139 6.22 -36.67 10.09
CA TYR A 139 5.20 -36.90 11.11
C TYR A 139 4.33 -38.12 10.80
N ARG A 140 3.84 -38.25 9.57
CA ARG A 140 3.05 -39.42 9.15
C ARG A 140 3.85 -40.73 9.24
N HIS A 141 5.13 -40.72 8.87
CA HIS A 141 5.98 -41.91 9.04
C HIS A 141 6.22 -42.25 10.52
N ALA A 142 6.38 -41.23 11.38
CA ALA A 142 6.62 -41.46 12.80
C ALA A 142 5.39 -41.99 13.54
N ILE A 143 4.17 -41.54 13.18
CA ILE A 143 2.95 -41.99 13.85
C ILE A 143 2.62 -43.46 13.59
N GLU A 144 3.19 -44.07 12.54
CA GLU A 144 3.07 -45.51 12.27
C GLU A 144 3.70 -46.37 13.38
N GLN A 145 4.61 -45.81 14.17
CA GLN A 145 5.24 -46.48 15.33
C GLN A 145 4.48 -46.23 16.64
N TYR A 146 3.37 -45.49 16.61
CA TYR A 146 2.58 -45.19 17.79
C TYR A 146 1.71 -46.39 18.20
N ASP A 147 1.98 -46.92 19.39
CA ASP A 147 1.21 -47.98 20.04
C ASP A 147 0.38 -47.38 21.18
N ARG A 148 -0.95 -47.36 21.00
CA ARG A 148 -1.88 -46.83 22.00
C ARG A 148 -1.90 -47.66 23.30
N GLY A 149 -1.49 -48.93 23.23
CA GLY A 149 -1.39 -49.83 24.38
C GLY A 149 -0.15 -49.60 25.24
N ASP A 150 0.85 -48.87 24.74
CA ASP A 150 2.09 -48.56 25.45
C ASP A 150 2.13 -47.09 25.88
N PRO A 151 2.03 -46.78 27.19
CA PRO A 151 2.14 -45.42 27.71
C PRO A 151 3.46 -44.71 27.36
N ALA A 152 4.53 -45.44 27.04
CA ALA A 152 5.81 -44.87 26.63
C ALA A 152 5.88 -44.55 25.13
N SER A 153 4.94 -45.04 24.32
CA SER A 153 5.00 -44.93 22.87
C SER A 153 5.01 -43.48 22.38
N GLY A 154 4.20 -42.60 23.00
CA GLY A 154 4.17 -41.18 22.65
C GLY A 154 5.53 -40.50 22.79
N PHE A 155 6.30 -40.87 23.81
CA PHE A 155 7.66 -40.35 24.02
C PHE A 155 8.68 -40.94 23.03
N ALA A 156 8.50 -42.21 22.63
CA ALA A 156 9.33 -42.83 21.61
C ALA A 156 9.13 -42.13 20.25
N VAL A 157 7.87 -41.89 19.86
CA VAL A 157 7.50 -41.19 18.62
C VAL A 157 7.96 -39.73 18.65
N ASP A 158 7.74 -38.99 19.75
CA ASP A 158 8.22 -37.60 19.89
C ASP A 158 9.75 -37.50 19.69
N ARG A 159 10.49 -38.47 20.25
CA ARG A 159 11.95 -38.53 20.10
C ARG A 159 12.40 -38.68 18.65
N MET A 160 11.68 -39.45 17.83
CA MET A 160 12.00 -39.66 16.42
C MET A 160 11.88 -38.37 15.60
N VAL A 161 10.95 -37.50 15.97
CA VAL A 161 10.66 -36.24 15.27
C VAL A 161 11.16 -35.02 16.05
N ARG A 162 12.08 -35.21 16.99
CA ARG A 162 12.51 -34.11 17.84
C ARG A 162 13.23 -33.03 17.02
N GLY A 163 12.64 -31.83 16.98
CA GLY A 163 13.25 -30.64 16.39
C GLY A 163 13.19 -30.56 14.87
N ILE A 164 12.48 -31.47 14.19
CA ILE A 164 12.28 -31.39 12.73
C ILE A 164 11.43 -30.17 12.33
N ASP A 165 10.63 -29.65 13.25
CA ASP A 165 9.79 -28.44 13.12
C ASP A 165 10.60 -27.14 13.13
N ARG A 166 11.87 -27.16 13.58
CA ARG A 166 12.71 -25.96 13.67
C ARG A 166 12.98 -25.31 12.32
N LEU A 167 13.20 -26.11 11.29
CA LEU A 167 13.46 -25.61 9.93
C LEU A 167 12.24 -24.88 9.37
N PRO A 168 11.03 -25.49 9.30
CA PRO A 168 9.81 -24.79 8.91
C PRO A 168 9.50 -23.57 9.78
N THR A 169 9.73 -23.64 11.10
CA THR A 169 9.57 -22.50 12.02
C THR A 169 10.46 -21.31 11.60
N THR A 170 11.74 -21.57 11.36
CA THR A 170 12.69 -20.53 10.96
C THR A 170 12.34 -19.96 9.58
N ALA A 171 11.90 -20.82 8.66
CA ALA A 171 11.51 -20.40 7.32
C ALA A 171 10.29 -19.47 7.33
N ILE A 172 9.24 -19.79 8.09
CA ILE A 172 8.06 -18.93 8.17
C ILE A 172 8.33 -17.62 8.93
N ASP A 173 9.20 -17.65 9.94
CA ASP A 173 9.67 -16.44 10.62
C ASP A 173 10.42 -15.52 9.65
N ALA A 174 11.25 -16.09 8.77
CA ALA A 174 11.95 -15.36 7.72
C ALA A 174 10.99 -14.73 6.70
N ILE A 175 9.93 -15.44 6.28
CA ILE A 175 8.88 -14.88 5.42
C ILE A 175 8.22 -13.67 6.09
N VAL A 176 7.78 -13.81 7.35
CA VAL A 176 7.12 -12.71 8.09
C VAL A 176 8.05 -11.51 8.24
N ALA A 177 9.33 -11.74 8.55
CA ALA A 177 10.32 -10.67 8.67
C ALA A 177 10.57 -9.96 7.33
N TYR A 178 10.74 -10.73 6.24
CA TYR A 178 10.90 -10.19 4.89
C TYR A 178 9.70 -9.33 4.49
N MET A 179 8.48 -9.82 4.72
CA MET A 179 7.25 -9.10 4.37
C MET A 179 7.11 -7.80 5.16
N ARG A 180 7.39 -7.81 6.46
CA ARG A 180 7.38 -6.57 7.27
C ARG A 180 8.42 -5.56 6.77
N GLY A 181 9.61 -6.04 6.40
CA GLY A 181 10.66 -5.21 5.82
C GLY A 181 10.22 -4.57 4.50
N ALA A 182 9.72 -5.39 3.57
CA ALA A 182 9.21 -4.95 2.29
C ALA A 182 8.07 -3.92 2.44
N THR A 183 7.08 -4.19 3.30
CA THR A 183 5.99 -3.25 3.58
C THR A 183 6.50 -1.92 4.14
N ARG A 184 7.46 -1.96 5.08
CA ARG A 184 8.01 -0.73 5.68
C ARG A 184 8.77 0.09 4.63
N THR A 185 9.66 -0.53 3.87
CA THR A 185 10.39 0.13 2.78
C THR A 185 9.43 0.75 1.77
N ASP A 186 8.32 0.07 1.49
CA ASP A 186 7.32 0.59 0.56
C ASP A 186 6.60 1.83 1.08
N ILE A 187 6.12 1.77 2.33
CA ILE A 187 5.46 2.90 2.98
C ILE A 187 6.40 4.11 3.06
N ASP A 188 7.66 3.91 3.47
CA ASP A 188 8.66 4.98 3.56
C ASP A 188 8.95 5.60 2.18
N LEU A 189 9.01 4.78 1.11
CA LEU A 189 9.16 5.24 -0.25
C LEU A 189 7.94 6.05 -0.72
N GLN A 190 6.73 5.55 -0.48
CA GLN A 190 5.49 6.26 -0.85
C GLN A 190 5.38 7.60 -0.13
N GLN A 191 5.74 7.66 1.15
CA GLN A 191 5.79 8.92 1.91
C GLN A 191 6.75 9.92 1.27
N THR A 192 7.99 9.49 0.98
CA THR A 192 9.00 10.35 0.33
C THR A 192 8.53 10.87 -1.03
N LEU A 193 7.91 10.01 -1.84
CA LEU A 193 7.36 10.39 -3.15
C LEU A 193 6.17 11.36 -3.02
N THR A 194 5.33 11.17 -2.00
CA THR A 194 4.22 12.08 -1.68
C THR A 194 4.75 13.47 -1.33
N GLU A 195 5.72 13.53 -0.43
CA GLU A 195 6.33 14.78 0.01
C GLU A 195 6.98 15.54 -1.16
N ALA A 196 7.73 14.84 -2.01
CA ALA A 196 8.32 15.42 -3.21
C ALA A 196 7.26 15.96 -4.20
N LYS A 197 6.15 15.23 -4.40
CA LYS A 197 5.03 15.69 -5.25
C LYS A 197 4.35 16.92 -4.66
N VAL A 198 4.03 16.89 -3.37
CA VAL A 198 3.40 18.01 -2.65
C VAL A 198 4.29 19.25 -2.67
N ALA A 199 5.61 19.10 -2.48
CA ALA A 199 6.55 20.21 -2.54
C ALA A 199 6.58 20.86 -3.93
N ARG A 200 6.63 20.05 -5.00
CA ARG A 200 6.56 20.53 -6.38
C ARG A 200 5.26 21.28 -6.67
N ASP A 201 4.13 20.73 -6.23
CA ASP A 201 2.83 21.34 -6.47
C ASP A 201 2.65 22.64 -5.67
N ARG A 202 3.22 22.73 -4.47
CA ARG A 202 3.22 23.94 -3.64
C ARG A 202 3.85 25.13 -4.37
N HIS A 203 5.02 24.97 -4.96
CA HIS A 203 5.70 26.06 -5.68
C HIS A 203 4.90 26.54 -6.89
N PHE A 204 4.25 25.63 -7.60
CA PHE A 204 3.41 25.98 -8.74
C PHE A 204 2.14 26.72 -8.31
N VAL A 205 1.45 26.23 -7.28
CA VAL A 205 0.25 26.90 -6.73
C VAL A 205 0.61 28.29 -6.20
N GLN A 206 1.70 28.43 -5.46
CA GLN A 206 2.18 29.74 -4.99
C GLN A 206 2.46 30.71 -6.15
N GLY A 207 3.11 30.25 -7.22
CA GLY A 207 3.36 31.07 -8.41
C GLY A 207 2.07 31.56 -9.08
N ILE A 208 1.07 30.68 -9.23
CA ILE A 208 -0.25 31.07 -9.75
C ILE A 208 -0.96 32.05 -8.83
N SER A 209 -0.94 31.82 -7.50
CA SER A 209 -1.58 32.72 -6.54
C SER A 209 -0.99 34.14 -6.62
N VAL A 210 0.34 34.25 -6.76
CA VAL A 210 1.02 35.55 -6.95
C VAL A 210 0.61 36.20 -8.27
N LEU A 211 0.58 35.43 -9.38
CA LEU A 211 0.22 35.96 -10.70
C LEU A 211 -1.23 36.46 -10.75
N ILE A 212 -2.18 35.73 -10.16
CA ILE A 212 -3.57 36.17 -10.00
C ILE A 212 -3.64 37.44 -9.17
N ALA A 213 -2.95 37.49 -8.02
CA ALA A 213 -2.94 38.68 -7.17
C ALA A 213 -2.39 39.92 -7.90
N SER A 214 -1.29 39.77 -8.66
CA SER A 214 -0.73 40.84 -9.49
C SER A 214 -1.70 41.29 -10.59
N ALA A 215 -2.40 40.36 -11.25
CA ALA A 215 -3.38 40.69 -12.29
C ALA A 215 -4.59 41.45 -11.73
N VAL A 216 -5.08 41.07 -10.53
CA VAL A 216 -6.15 41.77 -9.82
C VAL A 216 -5.71 43.18 -9.43
N LEU A 217 -4.50 43.35 -8.88
CA LEU A 217 -3.96 44.66 -8.53
C LEU A 217 -3.82 45.59 -9.75
N LEU A 218 -3.33 45.06 -10.89
CA LEU A 218 -3.26 45.79 -12.15
C LEU A 218 -4.65 46.21 -12.65
N ALA A 219 -5.64 45.33 -12.59
CA ALA A 219 -7.00 45.64 -12.98
C ALA A 219 -7.61 46.75 -12.10
N LEU A 220 -7.39 46.69 -10.78
CA LEU A 220 -7.81 47.73 -9.84
C LEU A 220 -7.13 49.08 -10.13
N PHE A 221 -5.82 49.08 -10.41
CA PHE A 221 -5.09 50.30 -10.76
C PHE A 221 -5.64 50.97 -12.03
N PHE A 222 -5.91 50.19 -13.08
CA PHE A 222 -6.53 50.72 -14.29
C PHE A 222 -7.96 51.23 -14.05
N ALA A 223 -8.77 50.53 -13.24
CA ALA A 223 -10.10 50.99 -12.89
C ALA A 223 -10.06 52.34 -12.14
N LEU A 224 -9.17 52.47 -11.15
CA LEU A 224 -9.01 53.69 -10.35
C LEU A 224 -8.53 54.87 -11.20
N THR A 225 -7.56 54.66 -12.09
CA THR A 225 -7.05 55.73 -12.98
C THR A 225 -8.10 56.21 -13.99
N ILE A 226 -8.94 55.30 -14.51
CA ILE A 226 -10.07 55.67 -15.38
C ILE A 226 -11.11 56.49 -14.61
N ILE A 227 -11.47 56.06 -13.39
CA ILE A 227 -12.45 56.78 -12.55
C ILE A 227 -11.91 58.18 -12.18
N ALA A 228 -10.63 58.29 -11.82
CA ALA A 228 -10.01 59.57 -11.49
C ALA A 228 -9.98 60.53 -12.71
N GLY A 229 -9.67 60.02 -13.90
CA GLY A 229 -9.68 60.81 -15.14
C GLY A 229 -11.08 61.25 -15.60
N LEU A 230 -12.14 60.56 -15.18
CA LEU A 230 -13.52 60.99 -15.38
C LEU A 230 -13.97 62.07 -14.39
N ARG A 231 -13.35 62.11 -13.19
CA ARG A 231 -13.66 63.08 -12.13
C ARG A 231 -12.89 64.39 -12.22
N SER A 232 -11.75 64.44 -12.92
CA SER A 232 -11.02 65.70 -13.12
C SER A 232 -11.83 66.61 -14.07
N PRO A 233 -12.45 67.70 -13.59
CA PRO A 233 -13.09 68.67 -14.46
C PRO A 233 -12.01 69.34 -15.31
N ARG A 234 -12.29 69.55 -16.60
CA ARG A 234 -11.52 70.51 -17.41
C ARG A 234 -11.77 71.93 -16.92
#